data_AF-X1GZC8-F1
#
_entry.id   AF-X1GZC8-F1
#
_cell.length_a   1.000
_cell.length_b   1.000
_cell.length_c   1.000
_cell.angle_alpha   90.00
_cell.angle_beta   90.00
_cell.angle_gamma   90.00
#
_symmetry.space_group_name_H-M   'P 1'
#
loop_
_entity.id
_entity.type
_entity.pdbx_description
1 polymer ?
#
loop_
_entity_poly.entity_id
_entity_poly.type
_entity_poly.pdbx_seq_one_letter_code
_entity_poly.pdbx_strand_id
1 'polypeptide(L)'
;MPEKMKPLLGIAKAFPNAETKKVVKELVQFTDTIPSQDLDDLEIRLAADYARLFLSISKVPPHPSESIYREGTMMQYSRDEVLRTYWSFGVDKKKEFTEPEDHIAVELNFLMHLCEKATEALKNGNAKEARRYIQGQKDFLERHLVKWVPKLVKDILKTGKTPFYKAIAVLTKEYLEMDLSVTKDLLEQLMG
;
A
#
# COMPACT_ATOMS: atom_id res chain seq x y z
N MET A 1 -25.39 3.30 -2.41
CA MET A 1 -24.14 3.77 -3.03
C MET A 1 -24.06 3.68 -4.57
N PRO A 2 -25.10 3.31 -5.35
CA PRO A 2 -24.95 3.22 -6.81
C PRO A 2 -24.42 4.52 -7.43
N GLU A 3 -23.58 4.42 -8.45
CA GLU A 3 -22.97 5.54 -9.19
C GLU A 3 -21.83 6.29 -8.48
N LYS A 4 -21.81 6.37 -7.13
CA LYS A 4 -20.81 7.16 -6.39
C LYS A 4 -19.36 6.70 -6.62
N MET A 5 -19.17 5.42 -6.91
CA MET A 5 -17.86 4.80 -7.12
C MET A 5 -17.45 4.70 -8.59
N LYS A 6 -18.30 5.13 -9.53
CA LYS A 6 -17.97 5.13 -10.97
C LYS A 6 -16.70 5.91 -11.34
N PRO A 7 -16.31 7.00 -10.65
CA PRO A 7 -15.02 7.64 -10.90
C PRO A 7 -13.82 6.70 -10.74
N LEU A 8 -13.92 5.63 -9.94
CA LEU A 8 -12.87 4.62 -9.81
C LEU A 8 -12.62 3.84 -11.11
N LEU A 9 -13.58 3.78 -12.03
CA LEU A 9 -13.33 3.23 -13.38
C LEU A 9 -12.30 4.06 -14.15
N GLY A 10 -12.15 5.34 -13.84
CA GLY A 10 -11.09 6.20 -14.37
C GLY A 10 -9.70 5.75 -13.90
N ILE A 11 -9.59 5.28 -12.65
CA ILE A 11 -8.34 4.75 -12.09
C ILE A 11 -7.90 3.50 -12.88
N ALA A 12 -8.84 2.62 -13.23
CA ALA A 12 -8.53 1.45 -14.07
C ALA A 12 -8.04 1.79 -15.49
N LYS A 13 -8.22 3.04 -15.96
CA LYS A 13 -7.63 3.51 -17.23
C LYS A 13 -6.17 3.93 -17.07
N ALA A 14 -5.78 4.39 -15.88
CA ALA A 14 -4.39 4.72 -15.56
C ALA A 14 -3.50 3.47 -15.45
N PHE A 15 -4.10 2.30 -15.21
CA PHE A 15 -3.40 1.02 -15.14
C PHE A 15 -3.69 0.13 -16.36
N PRO A 16 -2.67 -0.27 -17.14
CA PRO A 16 -2.88 -1.05 -18.37
C PRO A 16 -3.29 -2.51 -18.12
N ASN A 17 -2.99 -3.05 -16.93
CA ASN A 17 -3.14 -4.46 -16.56
C ASN A 17 -4.62 -4.93 -16.56
N ALA A 18 -4.86 -6.11 -17.17
CA ALA A 18 -6.16 -6.76 -17.23
C ALA A 18 -6.69 -7.18 -15.85
N GLU A 19 -5.81 -7.59 -14.93
CA GLU A 19 -6.18 -7.93 -13.55
C GLU A 19 -6.74 -6.71 -12.82
N THR A 20 -6.06 -5.56 -12.92
CA THR A 20 -6.51 -4.29 -12.34
C THR A 20 -7.88 -3.88 -12.88
N LYS A 21 -8.08 -3.95 -14.20
CA LYS A 21 -9.38 -3.65 -14.82
C LYS A 21 -10.49 -4.57 -14.31
N LYS A 22 -10.19 -5.86 -14.15
CA LYS A 22 -11.15 -6.85 -13.64
C LYS A 22 -11.55 -6.53 -12.20
N VAL A 23 -10.60 -6.36 -11.28
CA VAL A 23 -10.92 -6.15 -9.86
C VAL A 23 -11.60 -4.81 -9.61
N VAL A 24 -11.25 -3.76 -10.35
CA VAL A 24 -11.94 -2.45 -10.25
C VAL A 24 -13.37 -2.57 -10.77
N LYS A 25 -13.61 -3.30 -11.86
CA LYS A 25 -14.96 -3.56 -12.35
C LYS A 25 -15.80 -4.33 -11.32
N GLU A 26 -15.22 -5.37 -10.70
CA GLU A 26 -15.87 -6.15 -9.64
C GLU A 26 -16.17 -5.28 -8.40
N LEU A 27 -15.27 -4.37 -8.02
CA LEU A 27 -15.50 -3.40 -6.95
C LEU A 27 -16.69 -2.47 -7.27
N VAL A 28 -16.72 -1.89 -8.46
CA VAL A 28 -17.81 -0.99 -8.87
C VAL A 28 -19.15 -1.73 -8.86
N GLN A 29 -19.20 -2.93 -9.44
CA GLN A 29 -20.38 -3.80 -9.39
C GLN A 29 -20.80 -4.12 -7.96
N PHE A 30 -19.85 -4.46 -7.09
CA PHE A 30 -20.11 -4.69 -5.67
C PHE A 30 -20.67 -3.46 -4.96
N THR A 31 -20.22 -2.25 -5.31
CA THR A 31 -20.73 -1.02 -4.72
C THR A 31 -22.10 -0.60 -5.25
N ASP A 32 -22.40 -0.95 -6.51
CA ASP A 32 -23.70 -0.68 -7.15
C ASP A 32 -24.82 -1.57 -6.59
N THR A 33 -24.49 -2.76 -6.05
CA THR A 33 -25.47 -3.64 -5.41
C THR A 33 -25.83 -3.25 -3.99
N ILE A 34 -25.20 -2.21 -3.42
CA ILE A 34 -25.40 -1.79 -2.02
C ILE A 34 -26.37 -0.61 -1.99
N PRO A 35 -27.61 -0.80 -1.47
CA PRO A 35 -28.54 0.29 -1.25
C PRO A 35 -27.93 1.34 -0.32
N SER A 36 -28.23 2.62 -0.55
CA SER A 36 -27.60 3.70 0.21
C SER A 36 -27.95 3.70 1.70
N GLN A 37 -29.03 3.03 2.08
CA GLN A 37 -29.50 2.86 3.45
C GLN A 37 -28.90 1.65 4.19
N ASP A 38 -28.18 0.75 3.51
CA ASP A 38 -27.69 -0.52 4.07
C ASP A 38 -26.17 -0.48 4.36
N LEU A 39 -25.68 0.65 4.89
CA LEU A 39 -24.24 0.80 5.19
C LEU A 39 -23.81 -0.03 6.40
N ASP A 40 -24.69 -0.25 7.38
CA ASP A 40 -24.40 -1.06 8.57
C ASP A 40 -24.12 -2.53 8.18
N ASP A 41 -24.96 -3.09 7.31
CA ASP A 41 -24.78 -4.45 6.78
C ASP A 41 -23.52 -4.57 5.90
N LEU A 42 -23.15 -3.50 5.19
CA LEU A 42 -21.88 -3.45 4.47
C LEU A 42 -20.70 -3.47 5.45
N GLU A 43 -20.75 -2.64 6.49
CA GLU A 43 -19.70 -2.56 7.51
C GLU A 43 -19.48 -3.92 8.16
N ILE A 44 -20.54 -4.61 8.58
CA ILE A 44 -20.45 -5.95 9.16
C ILE A 44 -19.77 -6.93 8.20
N ARG A 45 -20.13 -6.92 6.91
CA ARG A 45 -19.51 -7.79 5.90
C ARG A 45 -18.03 -7.47 5.69
N LEU A 46 -17.66 -6.19 5.64
CA LEU A 46 -16.26 -5.78 5.48
C LEU A 46 -15.45 -6.06 6.74
N ALA A 47 -16.01 -5.89 7.94
CA ALA A 47 -15.37 -6.25 9.20
C ALA A 47 -15.13 -7.77 9.29
N ALA A 48 -16.10 -8.59 8.88
CA ALA A 48 -15.94 -10.04 8.84
C ALA A 48 -14.85 -10.48 7.83
N ASP A 49 -14.74 -9.81 6.68
CA ASP A 49 -13.68 -10.10 5.71
C ASP A 49 -12.31 -9.61 6.20
N TYR A 50 -12.24 -8.43 6.83
CA TYR A 50 -11.03 -7.93 7.48
C TYR A 50 -10.53 -8.90 8.55
N ALA A 51 -11.42 -9.36 9.43
CA ALA A 51 -11.05 -10.30 10.50
C ALA A 51 -10.55 -11.64 9.94
N ARG A 52 -11.14 -12.11 8.83
CA ARG A 52 -10.67 -13.30 8.10
C ARG A 52 -9.27 -13.13 7.51
N LEU A 53 -9.02 -11.97 6.91
CA LEU A 53 -7.78 -11.64 6.23
C LEU A 53 -6.66 -11.40 7.25
N PHE A 54 -6.87 -10.52 8.22
CA PHE A 54 -5.79 -9.92 8.99
C PHE A 54 -5.80 -10.27 10.48
N LEU A 55 -6.88 -10.87 11.03
CA LEU A 55 -6.98 -11.24 12.45
C LEU A 55 -6.89 -12.75 12.69
N SER A 56 -6.23 -13.49 11.80
CA SER A 56 -5.88 -14.90 11.99
C SER A 56 -7.04 -15.88 12.22
N ILE A 57 -8.24 -15.56 11.70
CA ILE A 57 -9.41 -16.47 11.75
C ILE A 57 -9.33 -17.57 10.67
N SER A 58 -8.39 -17.48 9.73
CA SER A 58 -8.15 -18.50 8.71
C SER A 58 -6.97 -19.41 9.09
N LYS A 59 -6.90 -20.62 8.53
CA LYS A 59 -5.81 -21.58 8.83
C LYS A 59 -4.41 -21.07 8.46
N VAL A 60 -4.31 -20.18 7.48
CA VAL A 60 -3.07 -19.51 7.04
C VAL A 60 -3.46 -18.10 6.56
N PRO A 61 -3.61 -17.13 7.48
CA PRO A 61 -4.04 -15.77 7.15
C PRO A 61 -2.90 -15.00 6.47
N PRO A 62 -3.20 -14.13 5.49
CA PRO A 62 -2.23 -13.13 5.06
C PRO A 62 -1.87 -12.23 6.24
N HIS A 63 -0.60 -12.16 6.61
CA HIS A 63 -0.15 -11.23 7.63
C HIS A 63 0.48 -10.01 6.94
N PRO A 64 -0.01 -8.79 7.17
CA PRO A 64 0.40 -7.59 6.42
C PRO A 64 1.78 -7.04 6.84
N SER A 65 2.77 -7.91 7.07
CA SER A 65 4.15 -7.53 7.44
C SER A 65 5.19 -8.15 6.49
N GLU A 66 6.21 -7.39 6.12
CA GLU A 66 7.28 -7.81 5.20
C GLU A 66 7.97 -9.10 5.66
N SER A 67 8.30 -9.21 6.95
CA SER A 67 9.09 -10.31 7.51
C SER A 67 8.41 -11.67 7.37
N ILE A 68 7.09 -11.72 7.41
CA ILE A 68 6.32 -12.94 7.13
C ILE A 68 6.53 -13.41 5.69
N TYR A 69 6.63 -12.49 4.74
CA TYR A 69 6.75 -12.81 3.30
C TYR A 69 8.17 -13.02 2.81
N ARG A 70 9.17 -12.49 3.55
CA ARG A 70 10.58 -12.62 3.23
C ARG A 70 11.25 -13.74 4.02
N GLU A 71 10.98 -13.84 5.31
CA GLU A 71 11.61 -14.82 6.21
C GLU A 71 10.64 -15.89 6.76
N GLY A 72 9.33 -15.72 6.59
CA GLY A 72 8.33 -16.69 7.06
C GLY A 72 7.91 -16.53 8.52
N THR A 73 8.49 -15.55 9.24
CA THR A 73 8.18 -15.26 10.64
C THR A 73 8.40 -13.77 10.93
N MET A 74 7.75 -13.24 11.99
CA MET A 74 7.81 -11.82 12.34
C MET A 74 9.14 -11.40 12.97
N MET A 75 9.38 -10.08 13.01
CA MET A 75 10.48 -9.46 13.76
C MET A 75 11.86 -9.98 13.35
N GLN A 76 12.08 -10.05 12.03
CA GLN A 76 13.30 -10.57 11.42
C GLN A 76 14.15 -9.46 10.79
N TYR A 77 15.17 -9.88 10.04
CA TYR A 77 16.15 -9.00 9.42
C TYR A 77 15.53 -7.93 8.52
N SER A 78 14.53 -8.25 7.70
CA SER A 78 13.78 -7.28 6.88
C SER A 78 13.16 -6.15 7.71
N ARG A 79 12.52 -6.47 8.83
CA ARG A 79 11.98 -5.49 9.78
C ARG A 79 13.08 -4.59 10.35
N ASP A 80 14.24 -5.15 10.67
CA ASP A 80 15.35 -4.34 11.18
C ASP A 80 15.97 -3.45 10.09
N GLU A 81 15.94 -3.86 8.82
CA GLU A 81 16.30 -3.00 7.68
C GLU A 81 15.31 -1.84 7.52
N VAL A 82 14.01 -2.09 7.65
CA VAL A 82 12.96 -1.06 7.64
C VAL A 82 13.22 -0.05 8.77
N LEU A 83 13.43 -0.53 10.00
CA LEU A 83 13.69 0.33 11.16
C LEU A 83 14.97 1.17 11.01
N ARG A 84 16.06 0.58 10.51
CA ARG A 84 17.30 1.33 10.21
C ARG A 84 17.04 2.44 9.19
N THR A 85 16.20 2.16 8.19
CA THR A 85 15.82 3.17 7.19
C THR A 85 15.05 4.33 7.84
N TYR A 86 14.08 4.05 8.72
CA TYR A 86 13.35 5.09 9.45
C TYR A 86 14.29 6.02 10.23
N TRP A 87 15.22 5.43 10.99
CA TRP A 87 16.20 6.20 11.76
C TRP A 87 17.14 7.03 10.88
N SER A 88 17.51 6.54 9.68
CA SER A 88 18.33 7.32 8.73
C SER A 88 17.66 8.63 8.24
N PHE A 89 16.33 8.71 8.35
CA PHE A 89 15.52 9.89 8.08
C PHE A 89 15.05 10.61 9.35
N GLY A 90 15.53 10.18 10.53
CA GLY A 90 15.22 10.82 11.81
C GLY A 90 13.78 10.61 12.28
N VAL A 91 13.12 9.54 11.83
CA VAL A 91 11.74 9.22 12.22
C VAL A 91 11.67 7.87 12.94
N ASP A 92 10.63 7.73 13.75
CA ASP A 92 10.30 6.50 14.47
C ASP A 92 8.78 6.26 14.41
N LYS A 93 8.36 5.01 14.60
CA LYS A 93 6.95 4.64 14.66
C LYS A 93 6.33 5.18 15.95
N LYS A 94 5.11 5.69 15.86
CA LYS A 94 4.34 6.10 17.04
C LYS A 94 4.17 4.92 17.99
N LYS A 95 4.46 5.12 19.28
CA LYS A 95 4.41 4.05 20.30
C LYS A 95 2.99 3.49 20.48
N GLU A 96 1.98 4.30 20.20
CA GLU A 96 0.57 3.95 20.31
C GLU A 96 0.12 2.99 19.19
N PHE A 97 0.86 2.92 18.08
CA PHE A 97 0.58 1.98 17.00
C PHE A 97 1.32 0.67 17.28
N THR A 98 0.58 -0.38 17.63
CA THR A 98 1.14 -1.64 18.14
C THR A 98 1.65 -2.58 17.05
N GLU A 99 1.30 -2.33 15.79
CA GLU A 99 1.77 -3.16 14.68
C GLU A 99 3.29 -3.08 14.51
N PRO A 100 3.94 -4.13 13.99
CA PRO A 100 5.36 -4.13 13.65
C PRO A 100 5.76 -2.98 12.71
N GLU A 101 7.03 -2.60 12.75
CA GLU A 101 7.58 -1.53 11.91
C GLU A 101 7.52 -1.87 10.42
N ASP A 102 7.56 -3.16 10.08
CA ASP A 102 7.44 -3.68 8.72
C ASP A 102 5.99 -4.01 8.31
N HIS A 103 5.02 -3.55 9.08
CA HIS A 103 3.61 -3.64 8.70
C HIS A 103 3.34 -2.67 7.53
N ILE A 104 2.61 -3.10 6.50
CA ILE A 104 2.38 -2.31 5.27
C ILE A 104 1.85 -0.90 5.54
N ALA A 105 0.95 -0.74 6.51
CA ALA A 105 0.43 0.58 6.89
C ALA A 105 1.53 1.52 7.43
N VAL A 106 2.51 0.98 8.17
CA VAL A 106 3.66 1.75 8.69
C VAL A 106 4.61 2.10 7.55
N GLU A 107 4.90 1.13 6.67
CA GLU A 107 5.75 1.33 5.49
C GLU A 107 5.17 2.39 4.53
N LEU A 108 3.86 2.36 4.26
CA LEU A 108 3.19 3.36 3.44
C LEU A 108 3.16 4.74 4.11
N ASN A 109 2.98 4.80 5.43
CA ASN A 109 3.03 6.06 6.18
C ASN A 109 4.45 6.67 6.14
N PHE A 110 5.49 5.84 6.14
CA PHE A 110 6.86 6.30 5.94
C PHE A 110 7.07 6.90 4.54
N LEU A 111 6.57 6.26 3.48
CA LEU A 111 6.61 6.84 2.13
C LEU A 111 5.90 8.20 2.07
N MET A 112 4.72 8.32 2.66
CA MET A 112 4.00 9.60 2.75
C MET A 112 4.87 10.69 3.40
N HIS A 113 5.54 10.37 4.51
CA HIS A 113 6.46 11.30 5.18
C HIS A 113 7.59 11.76 4.25
N LEU A 114 8.21 10.84 3.49
CA LEU A 114 9.26 11.20 2.53
C LEU A 114 8.72 12.09 1.39
N CYS A 115 7.50 11.84 0.91
CA CYS A 115 6.84 12.68 -0.11
C CYS A 115 6.57 14.10 0.39
N GLU A 116 6.09 14.24 1.62
CA GLU A 116 5.87 15.55 2.26
C GLU A 116 7.18 16.32 2.38
N LYS A 117 8.24 15.66 2.84
CA LYS A 117 9.57 16.28 2.99
C LYS A 117 10.22 16.67 1.66
N ALA A 118 10.08 15.83 0.63
CA ALA A 118 10.51 16.17 -0.73
C ALA A 118 9.76 17.42 -1.24
N THR A 119 8.44 17.48 -1.02
CA THR A 119 7.61 18.61 -1.45
C THR A 119 7.97 19.90 -0.71
N GLU A 120 8.21 19.83 0.60
CA GLU A 120 8.67 20.95 1.41
C GLU A 120 10.02 21.49 0.90
N ALA A 121 10.97 20.60 0.63
CA ALA A 121 12.28 20.98 0.11
C ALA A 121 12.18 21.64 -1.28
N LEU A 122 11.34 21.12 -2.19
CA LEU A 122 11.09 21.72 -3.50
C LEU A 122 10.50 23.13 -3.39
N LYS A 123 9.50 23.33 -2.53
CA LYS A 123 8.87 24.64 -2.29
C LYS A 123 9.87 25.67 -1.75
N ASN A 124 10.86 25.21 -0.99
CA ASN A 124 11.93 26.04 -0.44
C ASN A 124 13.13 26.20 -1.41
N GLY A 125 13.04 25.72 -2.65
CA GLY A 125 14.11 25.78 -3.64
C GLY A 125 15.34 24.92 -3.32
N ASN A 126 15.23 23.98 -2.37
CA ASN A 126 16.32 23.12 -1.96
C ASN A 126 16.29 21.78 -2.72
N ALA A 127 16.72 21.83 -3.98
CA ALA A 127 16.74 20.66 -4.87
C ALA A 127 17.59 19.49 -4.32
N LYS A 128 18.69 19.79 -3.62
CA LYS A 128 19.55 18.76 -3.01
C LYS A 128 18.82 17.96 -1.94
N GLU A 129 18.08 18.64 -1.07
CA GLU A 129 17.29 18.00 -0.02
C GLU A 129 16.09 17.26 -0.60
N ALA A 130 15.40 17.84 -1.61
CA ALA A 130 14.35 17.14 -2.33
C ALA A 130 14.84 15.82 -2.93
N ARG A 131 16.01 15.85 -3.59
CA ARG A 131 16.67 14.67 -4.15
C ARG A 131 16.97 13.61 -3.09
N ARG A 132 17.40 14.01 -1.89
CA ARG A 132 17.62 13.07 -0.77
C ARG A 132 16.36 12.29 -0.43
N TYR A 133 15.22 12.96 -0.28
CA TYR A 133 13.95 12.31 0.07
C TYR A 133 13.39 11.45 -1.07
N ILE A 134 13.48 11.92 -2.32
CA ILE A 134 13.04 11.12 -3.48
C ILE A 134 13.92 9.87 -3.65
N GLN A 135 15.24 9.98 -3.43
CA GLN A 135 16.13 8.82 -3.40
C GLN A 135 15.72 7.83 -2.30
N GLY A 136 15.35 8.34 -1.12
CA GLY A 136 14.80 7.54 -0.04
C GLY A 136 13.53 6.77 -0.44
N GLN A 137 12.59 7.44 -1.12
CA GLN A 137 11.37 6.81 -1.62
C GLN A 137 11.69 5.67 -2.58
N LYS A 138 12.50 5.94 -3.62
CA LYS A 138 12.94 4.94 -4.60
C LYS A 138 13.59 3.75 -3.92
N ASP A 139 14.56 4.00 -3.05
CA ASP A 139 15.31 2.94 -2.37
C ASP A 139 14.41 2.09 -1.47
N PHE A 140 13.48 2.72 -0.75
CA PHE A 140 12.55 2.01 0.12
C PHE A 140 11.55 1.16 -0.69
N LEU A 141 11.00 1.71 -1.77
CA LEU A 141 10.15 0.98 -2.72
C LEU A 141 10.87 -0.24 -3.31
N GLU A 142 12.10 -0.08 -3.80
CA GLU A 142 12.86 -1.15 -4.45
C GLU A 142 13.30 -2.25 -3.49
N ARG A 143 13.70 -1.89 -2.26
CA ARG A 143 14.26 -2.84 -1.30
C ARG A 143 13.20 -3.52 -0.43
N HIS A 144 12.07 -2.85 -0.21
CA HIS A 144 11.01 -3.32 0.69
C HIS A 144 9.71 -3.58 -0.06
N LEU A 145 8.83 -2.58 -0.19
CA LEU A 145 7.44 -2.76 -0.63
C LEU A 145 7.27 -3.58 -1.92
N VAL A 146 8.06 -3.34 -2.96
CA VAL A 146 7.95 -4.09 -4.24
C VAL A 146 8.40 -5.56 -4.10
N LYS A 147 9.20 -5.91 -3.09
CA LYS A 147 9.70 -7.28 -2.87
C LYS A 147 8.66 -8.23 -2.29
N TRP A 148 7.73 -7.72 -1.50
CA TRP A 148 6.85 -8.56 -0.68
C TRP A 148 5.37 -8.33 -0.93
N VAL A 149 4.95 -7.10 -1.26
CA VAL A 149 3.54 -6.76 -1.49
C VAL A 149 2.88 -7.62 -2.59
N PRO A 150 3.54 -7.98 -3.72
CA PRO A 150 2.92 -8.86 -4.71
C PRO A 150 2.49 -10.23 -4.14
N LYS A 151 3.23 -10.77 -3.15
CA LYS A 151 2.85 -12.01 -2.47
C LYS A 151 1.66 -11.79 -1.54
N LEU A 152 1.65 -10.69 -0.79
CA LEU A 152 0.49 -10.29 0.03
C LEU A 152 -0.79 -10.16 -0.82
N VAL A 153 -0.71 -9.49 -1.97
CA VAL A 153 -1.86 -9.34 -2.88
C VAL A 153 -2.37 -10.71 -3.33
N LYS A 154 -1.47 -11.63 -3.70
CA LYS A 154 -1.85 -12.98 -4.11
C LYS A 154 -2.63 -13.72 -3.00
N ASP A 155 -2.21 -13.58 -1.74
CA ASP A 155 -2.90 -14.19 -0.61
C ASP A 155 -4.25 -13.55 -0.33
N ILE A 156 -4.36 -12.22 -0.41
CA ILE A 156 -5.63 -11.50 -0.28
C ILE A 156 -6.61 -11.91 -1.39
N LEU A 157 -6.15 -12.02 -2.64
CA LEU A 157 -6.99 -12.46 -3.76
C LEU A 157 -7.53 -13.88 -3.57
N LYS A 158 -6.70 -14.76 -3.00
CA LYS A 158 -7.05 -16.16 -2.71
C LYS A 158 -8.03 -16.30 -1.54
N THR A 159 -7.86 -15.51 -0.49
CA THR A 159 -8.56 -15.71 0.80
C THR A 159 -9.73 -14.76 1.02
N GLY A 160 -9.65 -13.55 0.47
CA GLY A 160 -10.65 -12.50 0.61
C GLY A 160 -11.99 -12.91 0.01
N LYS A 161 -13.08 -12.50 0.68
CA LYS A 161 -14.45 -12.83 0.29
C LYS A 161 -15.16 -11.68 -0.38
N THR A 162 -14.75 -10.45 -0.11
CA THR A 162 -15.35 -9.26 -0.71
C THR A 162 -14.48 -8.73 -1.86
N PRO A 163 -15.09 -8.15 -2.91
CA PRO A 163 -14.35 -7.44 -3.95
C PRO A 163 -13.59 -6.21 -3.42
N PHE A 164 -13.97 -5.67 -2.26
CA PHE A 164 -13.36 -4.49 -1.64
C PHE A 164 -11.87 -4.67 -1.37
N TYR A 165 -11.48 -5.58 -0.46
CA TYR A 165 -10.08 -5.75 -0.11
C TYR A 165 -9.22 -6.28 -1.27
N LYS A 166 -9.82 -7.04 -2.19
CA LYS A 166 -9.15 -7.49 -3.41
C LYS A 166 -8.76 -6.33 -4.32
N ALA A 167 -9.69 -5.42 -4.57
CA ALA A 167 -9.44 -4.25 -5.38
C ALA A 167 -8.42 -3.32 -4.71
N ILE A 168 -8.54 -3.07 -3.40
CA ILE A 168 -7.56 -2.27 -2.65
C ILE A 168 -6.16 -2.88 -2.76
N ALA A 169 -6.01 -4.18 -2.52
CA ALA A 169 -4.71 -4.86 -2.60
C ALA A 169 -4.05 -4.72 -3.98
N VAL A 170 -4.80 -4.98 -5.06
CA VAL A 170 -4.28 -4.85 -6.43
C VAL A 170 -3.93 -3.39 -6.76
N LEU A 171 -4.81 -2.44 -6.42
CA LEU A 171 -4.53 -1.02 -6.64
C LEU A 171 -3.28 -0.55 -5.89
N THR A 172 -3.09 -1.00 -4.64
CA THR A 172 -1.88 -0.70 -3.87
C THR A 172 -0.63 -1.24 -4.56
N LYS A 173 -0.62 -2.50 -5.00
CA LYS A 173 0.53 -3.08 -5.73
C LYS A 173 0.86 -2.27 -6.99
N GLU A 174 -0.15 -2.00 -7.82
CA GLU A 174 0.06 -1.29 -9.09
C GLU A 174 0.52 0.15 -8.87
N TYR A 175 -0.01 0.81 -7.82
CA TYR A 175 0.48 2.12 -7.40
C TYR A 175 1.95 2.08 -7.00
N LEU A 176 2.40 1.10 -6.19
CA LEU A 176 3.80 0.98 -5.76
C LEU A 176 4.77 0.78 -6.94
N GLU A 177 4.36 0.00 -7.94
CA GLU A 177 5.15 -0.19 -9.17
C GLU A 177 5.23 1.10 -10.00
N MET A 178 4.12 1.83 -10.12
CA MET A 178 4.08 3.14 -10.78
C MET A 178 4.95 4.17 -10.04
N ASP A 179 4.81 4.26 -8.73
CA ASP A 179 5.52 5.22 -7.87
C ASP A 179 7.03 4.99 -7.93
N LEU A 180 7.45 3.73 -8.02
CA LEU A 180 8.85 3.39 -8.26
C LEU A 180 9.35 3.89 -9.62
N SER A 181 8.54 3.80 -10.68
CA SER A 181 8.91 4.37 -11.98
C SER A 181 9.02 5.90 -11.89
N VAL A 182 8.03 6.56 -11.30
CA VAL A 182 7.99 8.02 -11.17
C VAL A 182 9.17 8.55 -10.35
N THR A 183 9.54 7.88 -9.25
CA THR A 183 10.70 8.30 -8.44
C THR A 183 12.02 8.21 -9.21
N LYS A 184 12.16 7.26 -10.16
CA LYS A 184 13.33 7.20 -11.06
C LYS A 184 13.35 8.40 -12.00
N ASP A 185 12.23 8.66 -12.68
CA ASP A 185 12.11 9.77 -13.63
C ASP A 185 12.37 11.13 -12.95
N LEU A 186 11.84 11.31 -11.72
CA LEU A 186 12.07 12.53 -10.94
C LEU A 186 13.54 12.71 -10.56
N LEU A 187 14.25 11.63 -10.23
CA LEU A 187 15.68 11.70 -9.90
C LEU A 187 16.54 12.05 -11.12
N GLU A 188 16.18 11.56 -12.31
CA GLU A 188 16.82 11.94 -13.57
C GLU A 188 16.63 13.42 -13.87
N GLN A 189 15.41 13.95 -13.68
CA GLN A 189 15.11 15.36 -13.87
C GLN A 189 15.86 16.28 -12.88
N LEU A 190 16.08 15.83 -11.65
CA LEU A 190 16.84 16.59 -10.64
C LEU A 190 18.37 16.48 -10.81
N MET A 191 18.84 15.67 -11.76
CA MET A 191 20.26 15.59 -12.13
C MET A 191 20.63 16.48 -13.31
N GLY A 192 19.65 16.91 -14.11
CA GLY A 192 19.80 17.89 -15.20
C GLY A 192 19.65 19.32 -14.71
#